data_AF-A0A117M0F0-F1
#
_entry.id   AF-A0A117M0F0-F1
#
_cell.length_a   1.000
_cell.length_b   1.000
_cell.length_c   1.000
_cell.angle_alpha   90.00
_cell.angle_beta   90.00
_cell.angle_gamma   90.00
#
_symmetry.space_group_name_H-M   'P 1'
#
loop_
_entity.id
_entity.type
_entity.pdbx_description
1 polymer ?
#
loop_
_entity_poly.entity_id
_entity_poly.type
_entity_poly.pdbx_seq_one_letter_code
_entity_poly.pdbx_strand_id
1 'polypeptide(L)'
;MIRSSELSAGIESERNIESSYQEEMASSFEDAVNKSIESYFFEKDRENSFALVDIDGCLIEDNRIKIPFLSHRYEPVISDENKEAFLNLVTAFNGSVAVITNRGTKDNIVWNTGRVFSKVKNFLKSEELNLEIYKSLLRQFPFIKRGDTENFVEYLGQKVNQSKRGVLDIYSIEDWSIASLNRGTFYRFVSKEIENRYGGVLRVKNFVVKR
;
A
#
# COMPACT_ATOMS: atom_id res chain seq x y z
N MET A 1 28.45 4.33 -55.28
CA MET A 1 27.77 3.30 -54.47
C MET A 1 28.38 3.31 -53.08
N ILE A 2 27.76 4.08 -52.18
CA ILE A 2 28.06 4.05 -50.74
C ILE A 2 26.87 3.32 -50.12
N ARG A 3 27.13 2.20 -49.44
CA ARG A 3 26.11 1.40 -48.78
C ARG A 3 25.51 2.22 -47.64
N SER A 4 24.23 2.50 -47.74
CA SER A 4 23.36 3.09 -46.72
C SER A 4 23.13 2.09 -45.57
N SER A 5 24.16 1.84 -44.78
CA SER A 5 24.14 0.95 -43.60
C SER A 5 24.06 1.70 -42.28
N GLU A 6 23.45 2.89 -42.25
CA GLU A 6 23.31 3.70 -41.03
C GLU A 6 21.96 4.42 -41.03
N LEU A 7 20.88 3.66 -40.85
CA LEU A 7 19.56 4.18 -40.45
C LEU A 7 18.75 3.05 -39.79
N SER A 8 19.41 2.31 -38.89
CA SER A 8 18.73 1.51 -37.87
C SER A 8 19.22 1.94 -36.49
N ALA A 9 19.30 3.25 -36.26
CA ALA A 9 19.30 3.78 -34.91
C ALA A 9 17.96 3.34 -34.30
N GLY A 10 18.06 2.33 -33.44
CA GLY A 10 16.95 1.67 -32.81
C GLY A 10 16.01 2.70 -32.22
N ILE A 11 14.79 2.72 -32.75
CA ILE A 11 13.60 2.94 -31.94
C ILE A 11 13.73 1.89 -30.84
N GLU A 12 14.27 2.27 -29.67
CA GLU A 12 14.03 1.51 -28.46
C GLU A 12 12.52 1.38 -28.40
N SER A 13 12.03 0.16 -28.65
CA SER A 13 10.62 -0.17 -28.55
C SER A 13 10.12 0.41 -27.24
N GLU A 14 9.13 1.30 -27.30
CA GLU A 14 8.27 1.60 -26.16
C GLU A 14 7.83 0.24 -25.62
N ARG A 15 8.49 -0.26 -24.58
CA ARG A 15 8.00 -1.44 -23.89
C ARG A 15 6.63 -1.01 -23.42
N ASN A 16 5.57 -1.69 -23.83
CA ASN A 16 4.25 -1.52 -23.24
C ASN A 16 4.45 -1.64 -21.72
N ILE A 17 4.36 -0.51 -21.02
CA ILE A 17 4.48 -0.49 -19.57
C ILE A 17 3.13 -0.99 -19.08
N GLU A 18 3.11 -2.19 -18.52
CA GLU A 18 1.88 -2.84 -18.06
C GLU A 18 1.78 -2.81 -16.54
N SER A 19 0.54 -2.82 -16.04
CA SER A 19 0.29 -2.95 -14.62
C SER A 19 0.78 -4.30 -14.11
N SER A 20 1.37 -4.34 -12.92
CA SER A 20 1.94 -5.56 -12.36
C SER A 20 1.65 -5.70 -10.87
N TYR A 21 1.65 -6.94 -10.39
CA TYR A 21 1.50 -7.28 -8.98
C TYR A 21 2.48 -8.39 -8.62
N GLN A 22 3.30 -8.15 -7.60
CA GLN A 22 4.28 -9.09 -7.08
C GLN A 22 4.13 -9.18 -5.56
N GLU A 23 4.39 -10.36 -4.99
CA GLU A 23 4.43 -10.57 -3.55
C GLU A 23 5.81 -11.03 -3.11
N GLU A 24 6.28 -10.49 -2.00
CA GLU A 24 7.45 -10.98 -1.27
C GLU A 24 7.07 -11.22 0.19
N MET A 25 7.49 -12.35 0.76
CA MET A 25 7.16 -12.69 2.14
C MET A 25 8.15 -12.03 3.11
N ALA A 26 7.63 -11.54 4.23
CA ALA A 26 8.40 -10.97 5.33
C ALA A 26 8.02 -11.64 6.65
N SER A 27 9.00 -11.80 7.54
CA SER A 27 8.83 -12.47 8.84
C SER A 27 8.21 -11.55 9.91
N SER A 28 8.34 -10.24 9.73
CA SER A 28 7.82 -9.22 10.63
C SER A 28 7.45 -7.95 9.86
N PHE A 29 6.80 -6.99 10.53
CA PHE A 29 6.52 -5.68 9.93
C PHE A 29 7.81 -4.91 9.63
N GLU A 30 8.80 -4.96 10.53
CA GLU A 30 10.12 -4.38 10.32
C GLU A 30 10.85 -5.00 9.12
N ASP A 31 10.84 -6.32 8.97
CA ASP A 31 11.43 -7.01 7.81
C ASP A 31 10.72 -6.57 6.51
N ALA A 32 9.39 -6.44 6.53
CA ALA A 32 8.64 -5.95 5.37
C ALA A 32 9.00 -4.50 5.01
N VAL A 33 9.15 -3.63 6.01
CA VAL A 33 9.63 -2.26 5.82
C VAL A 33 11.02 -2.26 5.20
N ASN A 34 11.97 -3.00 5.76
CA ASN A 34 13.36 -3.03 5.28
C ASN A 34 13.44 -3.50 3.82
N LYS A 35 12.73 -4.58 3.47
CA LYS A 35 12.63 -5.07 2.08
C LYS A 35 11.98 -4.07 1.13
N SER A 36 10.96 -3.35 1.61
CA SER A 36 10.30 -2.31 0.81
C SER A 36 11.23 -1.13 0.50
N ILE A 37 12.00 -0.69 1.50
CA ILE A 37 12.99 0.37 1.39
C ILE A 37 14.14 -0.06 0.47
N GLU A 38 14.64 -1.29 0.66
CA GLU A 38 15.68 -1.88 -0.20
C GLU A 38 15.23 -1.91 -1.66
N SER A 39 14.03 -2.47 -1.91
CA SER A 39 13.44 -2.52 -3.25
C SER A 39 13.26 -1.11 -3.85
N TYR A 40 12.81 -0.14 -3.06
CA TYR A 40 12.65 1.25 -3.47
C TYR A 40 13.98 1.90 -3.88
N PHE A 41 15.07 1.61 -3.17
CA PHE A 41 16.38 2.15 -3.52
C PHE A 41 16.98 1.52 -4.78
N PHE A 42 16.68 0.27 -5.09
CA PHE A 42 17.14 -0.41 -6.30
C PHE A 42 16.38 0.01 -7.58
N GLU A 43 15.20 0.62 -7.45
CA GLU A 43 14.42 1.08 -8.59
C GLU A 43 14.82 2.48 -9.08
N LYS A 44 14.77 2.67 -10.40
CA LYS A 44 15.30 3.86 -11.09
C LYS A 44 14.39 5.10 -11.03
N ASP A 45 13.13 4.96 -10.60
CA ASP A 45 12.09 6.00 -10.75
C ASP A 45 11.41 6.36 -9.43
N ARG A 46 12.21 6.87 -8.48
CA ARG A 46 11.80 7.11 -7.10
C ARG A 46 10.76 8.22 -6.91
N GLU A 47 10.68 9.16 -7.86
CA GLU A 47 9.78 10.31 -7.76
C GLU A 47 8.30 9.92 -7.85
N ASN A 48 8.00 8.72 -8.36
CA ASN A 48 6.65 8.20 -8.52
C ASN A 48 6.44 6.90 -7.74
N SER A 49 6.96 6.86 -6.51
CA SER A 49 6.77 5.72 -5.60
C SER A 49 5.93 6.13 -4.40
N PHE A 50 5.06 5.22 -3.94
CA PHE A 50 4.16 5.46 -2.82
C PHE A 50 4.03 4.21 -1.96
N ALA A 51 4.14 4.34 -0.64
CA ALA A 51 4.00 3.22 0.27
C ALA A 51 2.60 3.13 0.88
N LEU A 52 2.10 1.91 1.04
CA LEU A 52 0.81 1.61 1.68
C LEU A 52 1.05 0.68 2.86
N VAL A 53 0.52 1.02 4.03
CA VAL A 53 0.71 0.23 5.25
C VAL A 53 -0.64 -0.20 5.80
N ASP A 54 -0.83 -1.51 5.95
CA ASP A 54 -2.00 -2.05 6.65
C ASP A 54 -1.91 -1.82 8.17
N ILE A 55 -3.06 -1.76 8.83
CA ILE A 55 -3.10 -1.64 10.30
C ILE A 55 -3.00 -3.02 10.95
N ASP A 56 -3.90 -3.92 10.59
CA ASP A 56 -4.09 -5.20 11.28
C ASP A 56 -3.06 -6.24 10.87
N GLY A 57 -2.28 -6.76 11.82
CA GLY A 57 -1.21 -7.74 11.55
C GLY A 57 0.09 -7.12 11.02
N CYS A 58 0.07 -5.81 10.73
CA CYS A 58 1.24 -5.02 10.37
C CYS A 58 1.56 -4.03 11.50
N LEU A 59 1.09 -2.77 11.39
CA LEU A 59 1.38 -1.74 12.37
C LEU A 59 0.94 -2.13 13.79
N ILE A 60 -0.21 -2.79 13.93
CA ILE A 60 -0.64 -3.48 15.15
C ILE A 60 -0.60 -4.98 14.90
N GLU A 61 0.36 -5.64 15.52
CA GLU A 61 0.66 -7.04 15.28
C GLU A 61 -0.24 -8.04 16.01
N ASP A 62 -0.91 -7.61 17.08
CA ASP A 62 -1.66 -8.52 17.94
C ASP A 62 -2.87 -9.10 17.20
N ASN A 63 -2.77 -10.35 16.76
CA ASN A 63 -3.85 -11.02 16.04
C ASN A 63 -5.18 -11.08 16.80
N ARG A 64 -5.18 -10.92 18.13
CA ARG A 64 -6.40 -10.92 18.94
C ARG A 64 -7.29 -9.70 18.64
N ILE A 65 -6.74 -8.60 18.15
CA ILE A 65 -7.53 -7.43 17.74
C ILE A 65 -8.36 -7.70 16.48
N LYS A 66 -8.05 -8.74 15.70
CA LYS A 66 -8.79 -9.16 14.50
C LYS A 66 -9.98 -10.06 14.80
N ILE A 67 -10.11 -10.55 16.04
CA ILE A 67 -11.16 -11.50 16.42
C ILE A 67 -12.47 -10.74 16.72
N PRO A 68 -13.60 -11.10 16.06
CA PRO A 68 -14.90 -10.53 16.35
C PRO A 68 -15.28 -10.62 17.83
N PHE A 69 -15.80 -9.53 18.38
CA PHE A 69 -16.21 -9.28 19.76
C PHE A 69 -15.10 -9.37 20.81
N LEU A 70 -14.21 -10.35 20.69
CA LEU A 70 -13.11 -10.57 21.61
C LEU A 70 -12.08 -9.43 21.55
N SER A 71 -11.90 -8.80 20.38
CA SER A 71 -11.02 -7.64 20.20
C SER A 71 -11.33 -6.47 21.14
N HIS A 72 -12.56 -6.34 21.66
CA HIS A 72 -12.92 -5.31 22.66
C HIS A 72 -12.27 -5.49 24.02
N ARG A 73 -11.77 -6.69 24.32
CA ARG A 73 -11.07 -7.02 25.57
C ARG A 73 -9.58 -6.71 25.52
N TYR A 74 -9.04 -6.44 24.33
CA TYR A 74 -7.62 -6.19 24.14
C TYR A 74 -7.39 -4.74 23.77
N GLU A 75 -6.35 -4.16 24.35
CA GLU A 75 -5.92 -2.81 24.03
C GLU A 75 -4.94 -2.87 22.85
N PRO A 76 -5.20 -2.16 21.74
CA PRO A 76 -4.28 -2.13 20.61
C PRO A 76 -2.97 -1.45 21.00
N VAL A 77 -1.86 -2.10 20.64
CA VAL A 77 -0.49 -1.60 20.87
C VAL A 77 0.26 -1.58 19.55
N ILE A 78 0.92 -0.45 19.27
CA ILE A 78 1.97 -0.36 18.26
C ILE A 78 3.26 -0.43 19.07
N SER A 79 4.05 -1.49 18.86
CA SER A 79 5.33 -1.67 19.57
C SER A 79 6.33 -0.58 19.16
N ASP A 80 7.37 -0.36 19.96
CA ASP A 80 8.35 0.68 19.65
C ASP A 80 9.15 0.33 18.38
N GLU A 81 9.42 -0.95 18.15
CA GLU A 81 10.04 -1.47 16.93
C GLU A 81 9.17 -1.18 15.70
N ASN A 82 7.85 -1.39 15.80
CA ASN A 82 6.92 -1.09 14.70
C ASN A 82 6.80 0.42 14.45
N LYS A 83 6.88 1.26 15.49
CA LYS A 83 6.88 2.72 15.32
C LYS A 83 8.16 3.16 14.59
N GLU A 84 9.32 2.68 15.04
CA GLU A 84 10.61 3.00 14.43
C GLU A 84 10.65 2.55 12.96
N ALA A 85 10.23 1.32 12.68
CA ALA A 85 10.12 0.82 11.31
C ALA A 85 9.18 1.70 10.46
N PHE A 86 8.01 2.07 10.98
CA PHE A 86 7.09 2.96 10.26
C PHE A 86 7.72 4.35 9.98
N LEU A 87 8.44 4.93 10.94
CA LEU A 87 9.12 6.21 10.76
C LEU A 87 10.26 6.13 9.73
N ASN A 88 11.00 5.02 9.72
CA ASN A 88 12.02 4.75 8.71
C ASN A 88 11.41 4.66 7.30
N LEU A 89 10.25 4.01 7.16
CA LEU A 89 9.50 3.95 5.91
C LEU A 89 9.07 5.35 5.46
N VAL A 90 8.45 6.13 6.35
CA VAL A 90 7.99 7.50 6.07
C VAL A 90 9.16 8.39 5.63
N THR A 91 10.30 8.27 6.29
CA THR A 91 11.52 8.99 5.93
C THR A 91 12.04 8.58 4.55
N ALA A 92 12.14 7.27 4.29
CA ALA A 92 12.64 6.74 3.02
C ALA A 92 11.77 7.16 1.81
N PHE A 93 10.45 7.19 2.00
CA PHE A 93 9.49 7.60 0.98
C PHE A 93 9.19 9.11 0.99
N ASN A 94 9.95 9.92 1.73
CA ASN A 94 9.77 11.38 1.84
C ASN A 94 8.31 11.79 2.15
N GLY A 95 7.66 11.07 3.07
CA GLY A 95 6.25 11.30 3.43
C GLY A 95 5.22 10.76 2.44
N SER A 96 5.63 10.13 1.33
CA SER A 96 4.73 9.48 0.35
C SER A 96 4.25 8.12 0.85
N VAL A 97 3.52 8.14 1.98
CA VAL A 97 2.99 6.97 2.67
C VAL A 97 1.51 7.20 3.00
N ALA A 98 0.69 6.17 2.84
CA ALA A 98 -0.66 6.14 3.41
C ALA A 98 -0.89 4.89 4.24
N VAL A 99 -1.78 5.02 5.23
CA VAL A 99 -2.30 3.89 5.97
C VAL A 99 -3.59 3.41 5.31
N ILE A 100 -3.72 2.10 5.10
CA ILE A 100 -4.91 1.49 4.51
C ILE A 100 -5.50 0.45 5.45
N THR A 101 -6.82 0.27 5.46
CA THR A 101 -7.44 -0.80 6.26
C THR A 101 -8.82 -1.18 5.74
N ASN A 102 -9.19 -2.44 6.01
CA ASN A 102 -10.58 -2.90 5.83
C ASN A 102 -11.51 -2.39 6.93
N ARG A 103 -10.98 -1.96 8.08
CA ARG A 103 -11.78 -1.48 9.21
C ARG A 103 -12.57 -0.22 8.85
N GLY A 104 -13.80 -0.16 9.30
CA GLY A 104 -14.69 1.00 9.21
C GLY A 104 -15.26 1.43 10.54
N THR A 105 -15.72 2.68 10.62
CA THR A 105 -16.35 3.19 11.85
C THR A 105 -17.60 2.40 12.24
N LYS A 106 -18.32 1.85 11.26
CA LYS A 106 -19.48 0.96 11.48
C LYS A 106 -19.11 -0.41 12.04
N ASP A 107 -17.85 -0.82 11.89
CA ASP A 107 -17.35 -2.11 12.36
C ASP A 107 -17.11 -2.12 13.87
N ASN A 108 -17.20 -0.95 14.54
CA ASN A 108 -16.91 -0.84 15.97
C ASN A 108 -17.81 -1.71 16.86
N ILE A 109 -18.98 -2.14 16.37
CA ILE A 109 -19.86 -3.05 17.10
C ILE A 109 -19.22 -4.44 17.20
N VAL A 110 -18.66 -4.91 16.10
CA VAL A 110 -18.13 -6.28 15.97
C VAL A 110 -16.64 -6.33 16.28
N TRP A 111 -15.88 -5.27 16.01
CA TRP A 111 -14.46 -5.20 16.31
C TRP A 111 -14.12 -3.91 17.07
N ASN A 112 -13.01 -3.89 17.81
CA ASN A 112 -12.55 -2.70 18.55
C ASN A 112 -11.91 -1.62 17.64
N THR A 113 -12.59 -1.27 16.56
CA THR A 113 -12.09 -0.36 15.52
C THR A 113 -11.85 1.05 16.05
N GLY A 114 -12.67 1.51 16.99
CA GLY A 114 -12.52 2.82 17.62
C GLY A 114 -11.17 2.97 18.31
N ARG A 115 -10.80 2.03 19.20
CA ARG A 115 -9.50 2.09 19.90
C ARG A 115 -8.33 1.88 18.95
N VAL A 116 -8.47 1.02 17.96
CA VAL A 116 -7.44 0.81 16.92
C VAL A 116 -7.14 2.13 16.20
N PHE A 117 -8.18 2.83 15.72
CA PHE A 117 -7.99 4.13 15.07
C PHE A 117 -7.46 5.19 16.02
N SER A 118 -7.94 5.25 17.27
CA SER A 118 -7.39 6.18 18.27
C SER A 118 -5.91 5.95 18.47
N LYS A 119 -5.46 4.69 18.56
CA LYS A 119 -4.05 4.35 18.76
C LYS A 119 -3.19 4.79 17.59
N VAL A 120 -3.60 4.47 16.36
CA VAL A 120 -2.88 4.87 15.14
C VAL A 120 -2.85 6.39 14.99
N LYS A 121 -4.00 7.07 15.15
CA LYS A 121 -4.06 8.54 15.04
C LYS A 121 -3.23 9.25 16.10
N ASN A 122 -3.23 8.75 17.34
CA ASN A 122 -2.43 9.34 18.40
C ASN A 122 -0.93 9.19 18.13
N PHE A 123 -0.50 8.05 17.58
CA PHE A 123 0.87 7.84 17.14
C PHE A 123 1.25 8.81 16.01
N LEU A 124 0.46 8.85 14.92
CA LEU A 124 0.75 9.79 13.82
C LEU A 124 0.79 11.25 14.30
N LYS A 125 -0.11 11.63 15.22
CA LYS A 125 -0.13 12.95 15.81
C LYS A 125 1.08 13.23 16.70
N SER A 126 1.57 12.26 17.48
CA SER A 126 2.74 12.46 18.36
C SER A 126 4.01 12.69 17.56
N GLU A 127 4.10 12.07 16.38
CA GLU A 127 5.22 12.21 15.45
C GLU A 127 5.01 13.33 14.40
N GLU A 128 3.97 14.16 14.57
CA GLU A 128 3.62 15.26 13.66
C GLU A 128 3.43 14.84 12.19
N LEU A 129 3.02 13.60 11.96
CA LEU A 129 2.80 13.02 10.64
C LEU A 129 1.39 13.29 10.12
N ASN A 130 1.29 14.04 9.03
CA ASN A 130 0.03 14.28 8.33
C ASN A 130 -0.15 13.31 7.14
N LEU A 131 -0.42 12.03 7.45
CA LEU A 131 -0.61 10.97 6.46
C LEU A 131 -2.09 10.64 6.27
N GLU A 132 -2.45 10.27 5.03
CA GLU A 132 -3.80 9.82 4.71
C GLU A 132 -4.08 8.43 5.32
N ILE A 133 -5.31 8.25 5.81
CA ILE A 133 -5.82 6.97 6.31
C ILE A 133 -7.07 6.59 5.51
N TYR A 134 -6.95 5.59 4.64
CA TYR A 134 -8.07 5.06 3.87
C TYR A 134 -8.71 3.87 4.58
N LYS A 135 -9.98 4.00 4.94
CA LYS A 135 -10.74 3.02 5.75
C LYS A 135 -11.83 2.34 4.93
N SER A 136 -12.32 1.23 5.47
CA SER A 136 -13.49 0.51 4.92
C SER A 136 -13.31 0.05 3.47
N LEU A 137 -12.07 -0.22 3.04
CA LEU A 137 -11.73 -0.51 1.65
C LEU A 137 -12.30 -1.84 1.12
N LEU A 138 -12.79 -2.71 2.01
CA LEU A 138 -13.36 -4.02 1.71
C LEU A 138 -12.54 -4.78 0.65
N ARG A 139 -11.24 -4.92 0.89
CA ARG A 139 -10.25 -5.44 -0.07
C ARG A 139 -10.58 -6.85 -0.59
N GLN A 140 -11.40 -7.63 0.13
CA GLN A 140 -11.87 -8.95 -0.33
C GLN A 140 -12.90 -8.87 -1.47
N PHE A 141 -13.69 -7.79 -1.51
CA PHE A 141 -14.75 -7.58 -2.50
C PHE A 141 -14.68 -6.14 -3.05
N PRO A 142 -13.60 -5.79 -3.77
CA PRO A 142 -13.29 -4.41 -4.12
C PRO A 142 -14.31 -3.78 -5.08
N PHE A 143 -15.01 -4.60 -5.88
CA PHE A 143 -16.04 -4.17 -6.82
C PHE A 143 -17.27 -3.54 -6.15
N ILE A 144 -17.45 -3.72 -4.83
CA ILE A 144 -18.54 -3.09 -4.07
C ILE A 144 -18.26 -1.58 -3.86
N LYS A 145 -17.02 -1.11 -4.09
CA LYS A 145 -16.61 0.31 -3.97
C LYS A 145 -17.11 0.95 -2.67
N ARG A 146 -16.75 0.35 -1.53
CA ARG A 146 -17.20 0.78 -0.20
C ARG A 146 -16.18 1.67 0.47
N GLY A 147 -16.64 2.43 1.46
CA GLY A 147 -15.74 3.22 2.28
C GLY A 147 -14.99 4.25 1.46
N ASP A 148 -13.69 4.31 1.66
CA ASP A 148 -12.83 5.27 0.98
C ASP A 148 -12.24 4.71 -0.33
N THR A 149 -12.73 3.59 -0.87
CA THR A 149 -12.17 2.99 -2.10
C THR A 149 -12.14 3.99 -3.26
N GLU A 150 -13.19 4.80 -3.41
CA GLU A 150 -13.26 5.78 -4.49
C GLU A 150 -12.24 6.92 -4.30
N ASN A 151 -12.17 7.49 -3.09
CA ASN A 151 -11.18 8.52 -2.74
C ASN A 151 -9.75 7.99 -2.88
N PHE A 152 -9.53 6.72 -2.55
CA PHE A 152 -8.24 6.05 -2.69
C PHE A 152 -7.83 5.92 -4.16
N VAL A 153 -8.75 5.46 -5.02
CA VAL A 153 -8.53 5.40 -6.48
C VAL A 153 -8.26 6.80 -7.03
N GLU A 154 -9.04 7.81 -6.62
CA GLU A 154 -8.85 9.18 -7.07
C GLU A 154 -7.48 9.74 -6.68
N TYR A 155 -7.08 9.53 -5.42
CA TYR A 155 -5.78 9.96 -4.93
C TYR A 155 -4.62 9.34 -5.72
N LEU A 156 -4.65 8.02 -5.94
CA LEU A 156 -3.63 7.34 -6.73
C LEU A 156 -3.66 7.80 -8.19
N GLY A 157 -4.84 8.07 -8.77
CA GLY A 157 -4.98 8.62 -10.11
C GLY A 157 -4.37 10.01 -10.27
N GLN A 158 -4.53 10.87 -9.26
CA GLN A 158 -3.87 12.18 -9.24
C GLN A 158 -2.35 12.04 -9.18
N LYS A 159 -1.82 11.09 -8.39
CA LYS A 159 -0.38 10.79 -8.34
C LYS A 159 0.15 10.27 -9.68
N VAL A 160 -0.61 9.40 -10.34
CA VAL A 160 -0.31 8.92 -11.70
C VAL A 160 -0.24 10.07 -12.71
N ASN A 161 -1.19 11.01 -12.68
CA ASN A 161 -1.18 12.16 -13.58
C ASN A 161 -0.02 13.14 -13.33
N GLN A 162 0.54 13.15 -12.11
CA GLN A 162 1.74 13.93 -11.77
C GLN A 162 3.02 13.24 -12.25
N SER A 163 2.98 11.93 -12.49
CA SER A 163 4.09 11.15 -13.04
C SER A 163 4.28 11.45 -14.52
N LYS A 164 5.51 11.82 -14.92
CA LYS A 164 5.87 12.07 -16.33
C LYS A 164 5.63 10.87 -17.24
N ARG A 165 5.64 9.65 -16.66
CA ARG A 165 5.47 8.39 -17.41
C ARG A 165 4.07 7.81 -17.27
N GLY A 166 3.19 8.42 -16.47
CA GLY A 166 1.90 7.83 -16.13
C GLY A 166 2.02 6.51 -15.36
N VAL A 167 3.16 6.27 -14.71
CA VAL A 167 3.44 5.06 -13.92
C VAL A 167 3.58 5.44 -12.45
N LEU A 168 2.93 4.68 -11.58
CA LEU A 168 3.04 4.80 -10.13
C LEU A 168 3.44 3.45 -9.53
N ASP A 169 4.56 3.46 -8.80
CA ASP A 169 5.07 2.31 -8.08
C ASP A 169 4.51 2.27 -6.66
N ILE A 170 3.85 1.17 -6.31
CA ILE A 170 3.21 0.97 -5.02
C ILE A 170 3.99 -0.07 -4.21
N TYR A 171 4.41 0.34 -3.02
CA TYR A 171 5.09 -0.50 -2.04
C TYR A 171 4.11 -0.78 -0.90
N SER A 172 3.38 -1.88 -1.03
CA SER A 172 2.36 -2.27 -0.07
C SER A 172 2.95 -3.16 1.02
N ILE A 173 2.56 -2.96 2.28
CA ILE A 173 2.89 -3.82 3.41
C ILE A 173 1.58 -4.32 4.02
N GLU A 174 1.34 -5.62 3.94
CA GLU A 174 0.09 -6.25 4.36
C GLU A 174 0.34 -7.52 5.20
N ASP A 175 -0.64 -7.86 6.04
CA ASP A 175 -0.61 -9.11 6.79
C ASP A 175 -1.06 -10.29 5.94
N TRP A 176 -0.39 -11.43 6.13
CA TRP A 176 -0.87 -12.70 5.63
C TRP A 176 -2.09 -13.14 6.45
N SER A 177 -3.28 -12.86 5.90
CA SER A 177 -4.53 -13.31 6.48
C SER A 177 -5.19 -14.40 5.64
N ILE A 178 -5.63 -15.48 6.29
CA ILE A 178 -6.49 -16.51 5.68
C ILE A 178 -7.82 -15.90 5.19
N ALA A 179 -8.27 -14.79 5.78
CA ALA A 179 -9.46 -14.08 5.31
C ALA A 179 -9.21 -13.28 4.02
N SER A 180 -7.95 -13.12 3.59
CA SER A 180 -7.53 -12.40 2.39
C SER A 180 -6.59 -13.25 1.54
N LEU A 181 -7.06 -14.43 1.10
CA LEU A 181 -6.25 -15.37 0.29
C LEU A 181 -5.85 -14.81 -1.08
N ASN A 182 -6.54 -13.78 -1.58
CA ASN A 182 -6.32 -13.21 -2.90
C ASN A 182 -6.09 -11.69 -2.84
N ARG A 183 -5.07 -11.27 -2.08
CA ARG A 183 -4.65 -9.85 -1.90
C ARG A 183 -4.50 -9.09 -3.23
N GLY A 184 -3.95 -9.76 -4.25
CA GLY A 184 -3.81 -9.19 -5.58
C GLY A 184 -5.13 -8.79 -6.26
N THR A 185 -6.30 -9.27 -5.80
CA THR A 185 -7.60 -8.87 -6.37
C THR A 185 -7.91 -7.41 -6.11
N PHE A 186 -7.62 -6.90 -4.91
CA PHE A 186 -7.79 -5.48 -4.62
C PHE A 186 -6.93 -4.62 -5.53
N TYR A 187 -5.64 -4.94 -5.62
CA TYR A 187 -4.71 -4.19 -6.45
C TYR A 187 -5.03 -4.27 -7.94
N ARG A 188 -5.40 -5.44 -8.48
CA ARG A 188 -5.86 -5.56 -9.87
C ARG A 188 -7.11 -4.72 -10.16
N PHE A 189 -8.05 -4.67 -9.21
CA PHE A 189 -9.20 -3.80 -9.33
C PHE A 189 -8.78 -2.33 -9.39
N VAL A 190 -7.94 -1.88 -8.45
CA VAL A 190 -7.45 -0.50 -8.41
C VAL A 190 -6.67 -0.16 -9.69
N SER A 191 -5.76 -1.02 -10.14
CA SER A 191 -5.01 -0.85 -11.40
C SER A 191 -5.95 -0.65 -12.59
N LYS A 192 -7.02 -1.45 -12.71
CA LYS A 192 -7.99 -1.32 -13.78
C LYS A 192 -8.77 0.00 -13.70
N GLU A 193 -9.12 0.46 -12.49
CA GLU A 193 -9.77 1.76 -12.32
C GLU A 193 -8.82 2.91 -12.67
N ILE A 194 -7.53 2.80 -12.33
CA ILE A 194 -6.51 3.77 -12.72
C ILE A 194 -6.33 3.84 -14.23
N GLU A 195 -6.18 2.69 -14.88
CA GLU A 195 -6.04 2.58 -16.33
C GLU A 195 -7.25 3.21 -17.05
N ASN A 196 -8.47 2.83 -16.65
CA ASN A 196 -9.68 3.31 -17.31
C ASN A 196 -9.95 4.81 -17.14
N ARG A 197 -9.61 5.37 -15.98
CA ARG A 197 -9.99 6.75 -15.61
C ARG A 197 -8.88 7.76 -15.84
N TYR A 198 -7.62 7.34 -15.72
CA TYR A 198 -6.45 8.21 -15.74
C TYR A 198 -5.44 7.80 -16.83
N GLY A 199 -5.64 6.67 -17.53
CA GLY A 199 -4.75 6.21 -18.59
C GLY A 199 -3.36 5.80 -18.12
N GLY A 200 -3.19 5.54 -16.82
CA GLY A 200 -1.89 5.21 -16.24
C GLY A 200 -1.79 3.79 -15.70
N VAL A 201 -0.62 3.50 -15.14
CA VAL A 201 -0.15 2.16 -14.82
C VAL A 201 0.25 2.07 -13.36
N LEU A 202 -0.22 1.03 -12.67
CA LEU A 202 0.24 0.71 -11.32
C LEU A 202 1.13 -0.53 -11.32
N ARG A 203 2.31 -0.41 -10.73
CA ARG A 203 3.18 -1.56 -10.44
C ARG A 203 3.24 -1.75 -8.95
N VAL A 204 2.73 -2.87 -8.47
CA VAL A 204 2.58 -3.13 -7.05
C VAL A 204 3.57 -4.20 -6.61
N LYS A 205 4.40 -3.86 -5.63
CA LYS A 205 5.18 -4.80 -4.83
C LYS A 205 4.57 -4.87 -3.44
N ASN A 206 4.04 -6.04 -3.08
CA ASN A 206 3.41 -6.28 -1.80
C ASN A 206 4.32 -7.12 -0.90
N PHE A 207 4.77 -6.55 0.21
CA PHE A 207 5.58 -7.19 1.24
C PHE A 207 4.64 -7.74 2.31
N VAL A 208 4.47 -9.06 2.30
CA VAL A 208 3.43 -9.76 3.06
C VAL A 208 4.03 -10.31 4.35
N VAL A 209 3.60 -9.76 5.50
CA VAL A 209 4.00 -10.21 6.83
C VAL A 209 3.35 -11.56 7.11
N LYS A 210 4.17 -12.62 7.24
CA LYS A 210 3.72 -13.97 7.56
C LYS A 210 4.48 -14.49 8.77
N ARG A 211 3.75 -14.73 9.86
CA ARG A 211 4.25 -15.22 11.15
C ARG A 211 3.86 -16.67 11.36
#